data_AF-A0A9D4UW28-F1
#
_entry.id   AF-A0A9D4UW28-F1
#
_cell.length_a   1.000
_cell.length_b   1.000
_cell.length_c   1.000
_cell.angle_alpha   90.00
_cell.angle_beta   90.00
_cell.angle_gamma   90.00
#
_symmetry.space_group_name_H-M   'P 1'
#
loop_
_entity.id
_entity.type
_entity.pdbx_description
1 polymer ?
#
loop_
_entity_poly.entity_id
_entity_poly.type
_entity_poly.pdbx_seq_one_letter_code
_entity_poly.pdbx_strand_id
1 'polypeptide(L)'
;MMMYDDVCNFVVELYFSVLGRAQVFHNEAEFQFAFNRKMGGFLGHPVAVDMITCQTRKVMTDATVIAGDNWAALGELKLEKGGTLALGLQSFALHVGSPHAETELLPCFFIEVIGATIRIGCLVFFEKVAWQPLTPFMNCFYTEHDRTDMATLCRAMCALKKGLTALHSYYIEAHPSVNTITPKDIPYPLQGRRSVRIGNKLIFIVTRDDGERRIFKYCRQYGEEVHRSWAEAGWAPLLYDCKPIAGGWLEVEMQYLADWNPSLSLLKGMDGAAKHELQAAITTALKRALSIPIDGCQVAHGDMRPPNVMIKRDDGGGFDIKFIDFDWARKDGVARYPPFMNTELPWHPQVGAGKLLQQDHDTWWLEDKSCAI
;
A
#
# COMPACT_ATOMS: atom_id res chain seq x y z
N MET A 1 -9.89 -6.49 29.11
CA MET A 1 -9.85 -5.42 28.09
C MET A 1 -9.13 -4.24 28.72
N MET A 2 -7.91 -3.95 28.27
CA MET A 2 -7.14 -2.81 28.76
C MET A 2 -7.82 -1.52 28.30
N MET A 3 -8.03 -0.57 29.21
CA MET A 3 -8.65 0.71 28.85
C MET A 3 -7.63 1.58 28.10
N TYR A 4 -8.09 2.46 27.22
CA TYR A 4 -7.22 3.39 26.48
C TYR A 4 -6.30 4.18 27.43
N ASP A 5 -6.81 4.50 28.62
CA ASP A 5 -6.09 5.20 29.69
C ASP A 5 -4.84 4.44 30.17
N ASP A 6 -4.88 3.11 30.23
CA ASP A 6 -3.73 2.29 30.61
C ASP A 6 -2.60 2.39 29.57
N VAL A 7 -2.97 2.49 28.28
CA VAL A 7 -2.01 2.67 27.18
C VAL A 7 -1.41 4.08 27.23
N CYS A 8 -2.23 5.09 27.52
CA CYS A 8 -1.74 6.45 27.71
C CYS A 8 -0.74 6.53 28.87
N ASN A 9 -1.07 5.93 30.01
CA ASN A 9 -0.17 5.85 31.17
C ASN A 9 1.14 5.13 30.81
N PHE A 10 1.06 4.01 30.09
CA PHE A 10 2.25 3.30 29.61
C PHE A 10 3.13 4.18 28.71
N VAL A 11 2.55 4.90 27.75
CA VAL A 11 3.33 5.74 26.82
C VAL A 11 4.05 6.86 27.59
N VAL A 12 3.37 7.47 28.57
CA VAL A 12 3.96 8.48 29.46
C VAL A 12 5.10 7.86 30.28
N GLU A 13 4.88 6.69 30.87
CA GLU A 13 5.92 5.99 31.63
C GLU A 13 7.11 5.58 30.76
N LEU A 14 6.87 5.06 29.55
CA LEU A 14 7.91 4.65 28.61
C LEU A 14 8.80 5.84 28.24
N TYR A 15 8.18 7.01 28.03
CA TYR A 15 8.93 8.25 27.87
C TYR A 15 9.77 8.56 29.11
N PHE A 16 9.16 8.74 30.28
CA PHE A 16 9.90 9.23 31.44
C PHE A 16 10.94 8.24 31.97
N SER A 17 10.74 6.94 31.81
CA SER A 17 11.63 5.90 32.38
C SER A 17 12.62 5.30 31.39
N VAL A 18 12.44 5.46 30.08
CA VAL A 18 13.31 4.78 29.09
C VAL A 18 13.70 5.68 27.93
N LEU A 19 12.76 6.39 27.32
CA LEU A 19 13.02 7.11 26.06
C LEU A 19 13.37 8.60 26.26
N GLY A 20 13.14 9.15 27.45
CA GLY A 20 13.20 10.57 27.76
C GLY A 20 14.31 10.99 28.72
N ARG A 21 14.26 12.25 29.17
CA ARG A 21 15.35 12.94 29.89
C ARG A 21 15.71 12.40 31.28
N ALA A 22 14.89 11.55 31.92
CA ALA A 22 15.12 11.21 33.32
C ALA A 22 16.20 10.12 33.52
N GLN A 23 16.51 9.33 32.49
CA GLN A 23 17.49 8.25 32.58
C GLN A 23 18.52 8.36 31.47
N VAL A 24 19.77 8.61 31.87
CA VAL A 24 20.92 8.56 30.95
C VAL A 24 21.42 7.14 30.94
N PHE A 25 21.33 6.48 29.79
CA PHE A 25 21.95 5.18 29.57
C PHE A 25 23.38 5.39 29.07
N HIS A 26 24.35 4.69 29.67
CA HIS A 26 25.75 4.87 29.31
C HIS A 26 26.15 4.00 28.11
N ASN A 27 25.32 3.04 27.73
CA ASN A 27 25.51 2.15 26.60
C ASN A 27 24.16 1.59 26.10
N GLU A 28 24.17 1.01 24.89
CA GLU A 28 22.98 0.43 24.25
C GLU A 28 22.41 -0.77 25.03
N ALA A 29 23.25 -1.53 25.76
CA ALA A 29 22.80 -2.71 26.51
C ALA A 29 21.93 -2.35 27.72
N GLU A 30 22.30 -1.30 28.47
CA GLU A 30 21.47 -0.79 29.58
C GLU A 30 20.13 -0.25 29.07
N PHE A 31 20.15 0.46 27.94
CA PHE A 31 18.96 0.97 27.27
C PHE A 31 18.04 -0.17 26.83
N GLN A 32 18.58 -1.15 26.12
CA GLN A 32 17.89 -2.34 25.65
C GLN A 32 17.26 -3.13 26.80
N PHE A 33 17.98 -3.33 27.91
CA PHE A 33 17.43 -4.01 29.08
C PHE A 33 16.21 -3.28 29.68
N ALA A 34 16.33 -1.96 29.89
CA ALA A 34 15.24 -1.16 30.44
C ALA A 34 14.02 -1.14 29.52
N PHE A 35 14.26 -0.97 28.21
CA PHE A 35 13.23 -0.98 27.19
C PHE A 35 12.51 -2.33 27.11
N ASN A 36 13.25 -3.43 27.01
CA ASN A 36 12.71 -4.79 26.92
C ASN A 36 11.83 -5.13 28.13
N ARG A 37 12.29 -4.77 29.34
CA ARG A 37 11.51 -4.98 30.57
C ARG A 37 10.17 -4.24 30.54
N LYS A 38 10.19 -2.95 30.15
CA LYS A 38 8.97 -2.13 30.08
C LYS A 38 8.03 -2.60 28.97
N MET A 39 8.55 -2.83 27.78
CA MET A 39 7.76 -3.33 26.66
C MET A 39 7.17 -4.71 26.92
N GLY A 40 7.92 -5.62 27.55
CA GLY A 40 7.42 -6.95 27.86
C GLY A 40 6.26 -6.93 28.86
N GLY A 41 6.37 -6.10 29.89
CA GLY A 41 5.26 -5.86 30.82
C GLY A 41 4.03 -5.28 30.13
N PHE A 42 4.20 -4.33 29.22
CA PHE A 42 3.09 -3.74 28.46
C PHE A 42 2.45 -4.73 27.49
N LEU A 43 3.24 -5.47 26.71
CA LEU A 43 2.74 -6.41 25.72
C LEU A 43 2.16 -7.68 26.37
N GLY A 44 2.57 -8.00 27.60
CA GLY A 44 2.17 -9.23 28.29
C GLY A 44 3.00 -10.45 27.88
N HIS A 45 4.16 -10.21 27.25
CA HIS A 45 5.03 -11.22 26.66
C HIS A 45 6.49 -10.91 26.99
N PRO A 46 7.32 -11.88 27.40
CA PRO A 46 8.73 -11.64 27.66
C PRO A 46 9.44 -11.06 26.43
N VAL A 47 10.29 -10.06 26.66
CA VAL A 47 11.20 -9.53 25.63
C VAL A 47 12.62 -9.88 26.02
N ALA A 48 13.29 -10.69 25.21
CA ALA A 48 14.64 -11.18 25.45
C ALA A 48 15.53 -10.88 24.24
N VAL A 49 16.82 -10.65 24.50
CA VAL A 49 17.83 -10.64 23.44
C VAL A 49 18.00 -12.06 22.94
N ASP A 50 17.91 -12.25 21.62
CA ASP A 50 18.08 -13.58 21.02
C ASP A 50 19.30 -13.61 20.09
N MET A 51 20.06 -14.70 20.17
CA MET A 51 21.21 -14.94 19.31
C MET A 51 20.81 -15.97 18.27
N ILE A 52 20.61 -15.50 17.05
CA ILE A 52 20.21 -16.32 15.93
C ILE A 52 21.48 -16.89 15.28
N THR A 53 21.74 -18.16 15.53
CA THR A 53 22.83 -18.91 14.89
C THR A 53 22.32 -19.63 13.65
N CYS A 54 22.72 -19.19 12.46
CA CYS A 54 22.63 -19.98 11.24
C CYS A 54 23.98 -20.70 11.02
N GLN A 55 23.99 -21.85 10.34
CA GLN A 55 25.17 -22.71 10.13
C GLN A 55 26.41 -21.97 9.57
N THR A 56 26.24 -20.78 9.01
CA THR A 56 27.31 -19.97 8.42
C THR A 56 27.58 -18.63 9.13
N ARG A 57 26.69 -18.12 10.00
CA ARG A 57 26.87 -16.84 10.71
C ARG A 57 26.11 -16.79 12.04
N LYS A 58 26.75 -16.22 13.05
CA LYS A 58 26.12 -15.82 14.32
C LYS A 58 25.68 -14.36 14.20
N VAL A 59 24.37 -14.12 14.21
CA VAL A 59 23.79 -12.77 14.18
C VAL A 59 22.96 -12.59 15.44
N MET A 60 23.11 -11.44 16.10
CA MET A 60 22.38 -11.09 17.32
C MET A 60 21.28 -10.10 16.94
N THR A 61 20.05 -10.35 17.39
CA THR A 61 18.98 -9.34 17.32
C THR A 61 19.05 -8.47 18.57
N ASP A 62 18.66 -7.20 18.44
CA ASP A 62 18.63 -6.30 19.59
C ASP A 62 17.53 -6.71 20.60
N ALA A 63 16.41 -7.27 20.15
CA ALA A 63 15.42 -7.86 21.05
C ALA A 63 14.38 -8.70 20.29
N THR A 64 13.72 -9.59 21.01
CA THR A 64 12.61 -10.40 20.50
C THR A 64 11.54 -10.52 21.57
N VAL A 65 10.28 -10.21 21.21
CA VAL A 65 9.09 -10.56 21.99
C VAL A 65 8.70 -12.01 21.69
N ILE A 66 8.57 -12.81 22.74
CA ILE A 66 8.18 -14.21 22.65
C ILE A 66 6.72 -14.35 23.06
N ALA A 67 5.86 -14.74 22.12
CA ALA A 67 4.45 -15.05 22.35
C ALA A 67 4.19 -16.54 22.10
N GLY A 68 4.40 -17.36 23.13
CA GLY A 68 4.38 -18.83 22.99
C GLY A 68 5.59 -19.34 22.21
N ASP A 69 5.43 -20.37 21.37
CA ASP A 69 6.45 -20.83 20.41
C ASP A 69 6.62 -19.87 19.21
N ASN A 70 5.86 -18.77 19.18
CA ASN A 70 5.73 -17.87 18.04
C ASN A 70 6.20 -16.44 18.37
N TRP A 71 6.66 -15.70 17.35
CA TRP A 71 7.62 -14.62 17.55
C TRP A 71 7.10 -13.27 17.05
N ALA A 72 7.37 -12.21 17.81
CA ALA A 72 7.36 -10.83 17.34
C ALA A 72 8.76 -10.23 17.52
N ALA A 73 9.33 -9.59 16.50
CA ALA A 73 10.72 -9.14 16.54
C ALA A 73 10.81 -7.66 16.93
N LEU A 74 11.76 -7.34 17.81
CA LEU A 74 12.22 -5.97 18.02
C LEU A 74 13.60 -5.84 17.42
N GLY A 75 13.64 -5.63 16.10
CA GLY A 75 14.90 -5.30 15.48
C GLY A 75 15.11 -3.79 15.53
N GLU A 76 16.28 -3.42 16.03
CA GLU A 76 16.81 -2.06 16.09
C GLU A 76 16.41 -1.27 17.34
N LEU A 77 17.29 -1.32 18.34
CA LEU A 77 17.28 -0.46 19.52
C LEU A 77 18.58 0.35 19.54
N LYS A 78 18.49 1.63 19.21
CA LYS A 78 19.67 2.51 19.14
C LYS A 78 19.51 3.79 19.92
N LEU A 79 20.61 4.21 20.54
CA LEU A 79 20.72 5.55 21.13
C LEU A 79 20.81 6.64 20.05
N GLU A 80 21.47 6.37 18.92
CA GLU A 80 21.68 7.31 17.81
C GLU A 80 21.43 6.70 16.42
N LYS A 81 21.18 7.54 15.41
CA LYS A 81 20.90 7.11 14.04
C LYS A 81 22.17 6.58 13.33
N GLY A 82 22.17 5.30 12.97
CA GLY A 82 23.19 4.65 12.11
C GLY A 82 22.53 3.62 11.17
N GLY A 83 23.24 3.06 10.18
CA GLY A 83 22.65 2.14 9.17
C GLY A 83 22.34 0.74 9.73
N THR A 84 21.09 0.27 9.62
CA THR A 84 20.57 -0.66 10.63
C THR A 84 19.40 -1.56 10.25
N LEU A 85 18.40 -1.05 9.51
CA LEU A 85 17.25 -1.86 9.08
C LEU A 85 17.71 -3.17 8.41
N ALA A 86 18.79 -3.12 7.62
CA ALA A 86 19.38 -4.27 6.95
C ALA A 86 19.81 -5.39 7.93
N LEU A 87 20.29 -5.08 9.13
CA LEU A 87 20.71 -6.08 10.12
C LEU A 87 19.51 -6.78 10.77
N GLY A 88 18.45 -6.03 11.10
CA GLY A 88 17.19 -6.61 11.59
C GLY A 88 16.54 -7.53 10.56
N LEU A 89 16.51 -7.10 9.29
CA LEU A 89 16.01 -7.90 8.17
C LEU A 89 16.85 -9.16 7.92
N GLN A 90 18.19 -9.05 7.98
CA GLN A 90 19.08 -10.20 7.83
C GLN A 90 18.93 -11.20 8.97
N SER A 91 18.77 -10.72 10.20
CA SER A 91 18.58 -11.59 11.37
C SER A 91 17.29 -12.39 11.25
N PHE A 92 16.19 -11.72 10.88
CA PHE A 92 14.91 -12.39 10.61
C PHE A 92 15.04 -13.37 9.43
N ALA A 93 15.70 -12.98 8.33
CA ALA A 93 15.94 -13.86 7.18
C ALA A 93 16.74 -15.12 7.55
N LEU A 94 17.77 -15.00 8.39
CA LEU A 94 18.61 -16.12 8.81
C LEU A 94 17.89 -17.07 9.77
N HIS A 95 16.95 -16.55 10.56
CA HIS A 95 16.13 -17.35 11.46
C HIS A 95 15.10 -18.17 10.69
N VAL A 96 14.34 -17.49 9.82
CA VAL A 96 13.27 -18.13 9.04
C VAL A 96 13.82 -18.89 7.83
N GLY A 97 15.05 -18.61 7.38
CA GLY A 97 15.75 -19.38 6.35
C GLY A 97 16.38 -20.69 6.84
N SER A 98 16.09 -21.14 8.07
CA SER A 98 16.37 -22.51 8.52
C SER A 98 15.55 -23.51 7.69
N PRO A 99 16.05 -24.72 7.35
CA PRO A 99 15.42 -25.66 6.39
C PRO A 99 13.99 -26.15 6.73
N HIS A 100 13.35 -25.63 7.78
CA HIS A 100 11.98 -25.95 8.19
C HIS A 100 10.94 -24.89 7.77
N ALA A 101 11.34 -23.71 7.32
CA ALA A 101 10.42 -22.57 7.13
C ALA A 101 10.27 -22.08 5.67
N GLU A 102 10.73 -22.87 4.68
CA GLU A 102 10.57 -22.57 3.25
C GLU A 102 9.11 -22.63 2.77
N THR A 103 8.17 -23.12 3.58
CA THR A 103 6.78 -23.38 3.19
C THR A 103 5.72 -22.59 3.98
N GLU A 104 6.10 -21.77 4.97
CA GLU A 104 5.16 -21.13 5.88
C GLU A 104 5.17 -19.60 5.79
N LEU A 105 3.98 -18.99 5.78
CA LEU A 105 3.80 -17.55 5.97
C LEU A 105 3.95 -17.24 7.46
N LEU A 106 5.07 -16.63 7.84
CA LEU A 106 5.39 -16.32 9.24
C LEU A 106 5.36 -14.79 9.44
N PRO A 107 4.18 -14.18 9.61
CA PRO A 107 4.07 -12.75 9.88
C PRO A 107 4.55 -12.41 11.29
N CYS A 108 5.36 -11.37 11.42
CA CYS A 108 5.72 -10.83 12.72
C CYS A 108 5.67 -9.30 12.72
N PHE A 109 5.50 -8.71 13.91
CA PHE A 109 5.72 -7.27 14.08
C PHE A 109 7.21 -6.98 14.16
N PHE A 110 7.59 -5.81 13.66
CA PHE A 110 8.95 -5.28 13.75
C PHE A 110 8.92 -3.91 14.40
N ILE A 111 9.52 -3.77 15.58
CA ILE A 111 9.54 -2.50 16.31
C ILE A 111 10.94 -1.93 16.27
N GLU A 112 11.07 -0.76 15.65
CA GLU A 112 12.30 0.00 15.56
C GLU A 112 12.28 1.15 16.56
N VAL A 113 13.35 1.30 17.32
CA VAL A 113 13.53 2.34 18.33
C VAL A 113 14.84 3.05 18.07
N ILE A 114 14.76 4.34 17.75
CA ILE A 114 15.92 5.20 17.52
C ILE A 114 15.77 6.43 18.41
N GLY A 115 16.63 6.54 19.43
CA GLY A 115 16.52 7.55 20.47
C GLY A 115 15.12 7.53 21.10
N ALA A 116 14.45 8.69 21.10
CA ALA A 116 13.09 8.85 21.60
C ALA A 116 12.00 8.66 20.53
N THR A 117 12.26 7.87 19.49
CA THR A 117 11.28 7.60 18.42
C THR A 117 11.05 6.11 18.23
N ILE A 118 9.82 5.76 17.87
CA ILE A 118 9.42 4.37 17.62
C ILE A 118 8.70 4.24 16.28
N ARG A 119 8.97 3.17 15.55
CA ARG A 119 8.24 2.78 14.35
C ARG A 119 7.80 1.33 14.46
N ILE A 120 6.56 1.07 14.09
CA ILE A 120 6.02 -0.29 14.02
C ILE A 120 5.91 -0.67 12.54
N GLY A 121 6.51 -1.79 12.18
CA GLY A 121 6.43 -2.44 10.89
C GLY A 121 5.90 -3.86 11.00
N CYS A 122 5.71 -4.50 9.84
CA CYS A 122 5.42 -5.90 9.71
C CYS A 122 6.50 -6.54 8.85
N LEU A 123 6.93 -7.74 9.25
CA LEU A 123 7.77 -8.62 8.47
C LEU A 123 6.98 -9.87 8.09
N VAL A 124 7.21 -10.35 6.88
CA VAL A 124 6.69 -11.64 6.44
C VAL A 124 7.80 -12.33 5.67
N PHE A 125 8.06 -13.59 6.02
CA PHE A 125 8.94 -14.44 5.25
C PHE A 125 8.15 -15.21 4.18
N PHE A 126 8.71 -15.27 2.97
CA PHE A 126 8.26 -16.13 1.90
C PHE A 126 9.49 -16.73 1.18
N GLU A 127 9.88 -16.24 0.00
CA GLU A 127 11.18 -16.53 -0.64
C GLU A 127 12.25 -15.51 -0.25
N LYS A 128 11.80 -14.33 0.16
CA LYS A 128 12.61 -13.24 0.70
C LYS A 128 11.85 -12.62 1.86
N VAL A 129 12.54 -11.87 2.70
CA VAL A 129 11.89 -11.07 3.72
C VAL A 129 11.21 -9.87 3.06
N ALA A 130 9.90 -9.74 3.19
CA ALA A 130 9.23 -8.46 2.98
C ALA A 130 9.13 -7.72 4.30
N TRP A 131 9.36 -6.43 4.23
CA TRP A 131 9.14 -5.50 5.32
C TRP A 131 8.24 -4.37 4.84
N GLN A 132 7.27 -4.02 5.67
CA GLN A 132 6.41 -2.87 5.43
C GLN A 132 6.24 -2.05 6.73
N PRO A 133 6.51 -0.74 6.70
CA PRO A 133 6.18 0.12 7.84
C PRO A 133 4.66 0.24 7.97
N LEU A 134 4.14 -0.03 9.16
CA LEU A 134 2.72 0.15 9.51
C LEU A 134 2.47 1.56 10.08
N THR A 135 3.49 2.17 10.65
CA THR A 135 3.49 3.56 11.13
C THR A 135 4.68 4.33 10.56
N PRO A 136 4.61 5.67 10.50
CA PRO A 136 5.83 6.48 10.45
C PRO A 136 6.64 6.31 11.75
N PHE A 137 7.84 6.91 11.80
CA PHE A 137 8.50 7.14 13.09
C PHE A 137 7.64 8.12 13.91
N MET A 138 7.15 7.65 15.04
CA MET A 138 6.38 8.43 15.98
C MET A 138 7.30 8.94 17.08
N ASN A 139 7.08 10.17 17.47
CA ASN A 139 7.82 10.80 18.55
C ASN A 139 7.26 10.32 19.91
N CYS A 140 8.15 9.84 20.79
CA CYS A 140 7.80 9.47 22.15
C CYS A 140 8.01 10.62 23.16
N PHE A 141 8.49 11.79 22.74
CA PHE A 141 8.63 12.96 23.59
C PHE A 141 7.26 13.37 24.14
N TYR A 142 7.11 13.28 25.46
CA TYR A 142 5.94 13.81 26.13
C TYR A 142 5.89 15.33 25.94
N THR A 143 4.90 15.79 25.20
CA THR A 143 4.63 17.19 24.95
C THR A 143 3.19 17.47 25.34
N GLU A 144 2.99 18.14 26.47
CA GLU A 144 1.65 18.43 27.03
C GLU A 144 0.74 19.19 26.05
N HIS A 145 1.35 19.92 25.11
CA HIS A 145 0.68 20.73 24.11
C HIS A 145 0.46 20.03 22.76
N ASP A 146 1.13 18.90 22.47
CA ASP A 146 0.93 18.13 21.23
C ASP A 146 0.12 16.86 21.49
N ARG A 147 -1.17 17.07 21.76
CA ARG A 147 -2.11 15.98 22.06
C ARG A 147 -2.33 15.05 20.87
N THR A 148 -2.11 15.52 19.64
CA THR A 148 -2.39 14.75 18.42
C THR A 148 -1.33 13.67 18.20
N ASP A 149 -0.06 14.01 18.35
CA ASP A 149 1.04 13.06 18.21
C ASP A 149 1.02 12.01 19.32
N MET A 150 0.83 12.44 20.57
CA MET A 150 0.71 11.52 21.71
C MET A 150 -0.49 10.58 21.58
N ALA A 151 -1.64 11.08 21.11
CA ALA A 151 -2.81 10.24 20.87
C ALA A 151 -2.56 9.25 19.71
N THR A 152 -1.81 9.65 18.68
CA THR A 152 -1.41 8.77 17.57
C THR A 152 -0.51 7.65 18.05
N LEU A 153 0.50 7.96 18.86
CA LEU A 153 1.36 6.97 19.50
C LEU A 153 0.55 5.99 20.37
N CYS A 154 -0.35 6.50 21.22
CA CYS A 154 -1.21 5.65 22.06
C CYS A 154 -2.11 4.72 21.21
N ARG A 155 -2.69 5.23 20.12
CA ARG A 155 -3.47 4.41 19.18
C ARG A 155 -2.63 3.32 18.52
N ALA A 156 -1.41 3.66 18.10
CA ALA A 156 -0.48 2.71 17.50
C ALA A 156 -0.06 1.62 18.49
N MET A 157 0.25 1.96 19.73
CA MET A 157 0.59 1.00 20.79
C MET A 157 -0.60 0.08 21.16
N CYS A 158 -1.81 0.64 21.19
CA CYS A 158 -3.04 -0.14 21.38
C CYS A 158 -3.26 -1.12 20.21
N ALA A 159 -3.06 -0.67 18.98
CA ALA A 159 -3.16 -1.50 17.78
C ALA A 159 -2.09 -2.60 17.77
N LEU A 160 -0.84 -2.30 18.15
CA LEU A 160 0.24 -3.28 18.29
C LEU A 160 -0.13 -4.37 19.29
N LYS A 161 -0.62 -4.00 20.47
CA LYS A 161 -1.01 -4.98 21.50
C LYS A 161 -2.14 -5.89 21.03
N LYS A 162 -3.20 -5.31 20.44
CA LYS A 162 -4.30 -6.08 19.85
C LYS A 162 -3.82 -6.99 18.71
N GLY A 163 -2.96 -6.46 17.85
CA GLY A 163 -2.36 -7.19 16.74
C GLY A 163 -1.52 -8.36 17.22
N LEU A 164 -0.72 -8.18 18.27
CA LEU A 164 0.07 -9.25 18.87
C LEU A 164 -0.81 -10.35 19.48
N THR A 165 -1.91 -9.98 20.14
CA THR A 165 -2.89 -10.97 20.63
C THR A 165 -3.53 -11.74 19.47
N ALA A 166 -3.94 -11.06 18.40
CA ALA A 166 -4.52 -11.71 17.23
C ALA A 166 -3.49 -12.62 16.51
N LEU A 167 -2.23 -12.18 16.44
CA LEU A 167 -1.14 -12.94 15.87
C LEU A 167 -0.84 -14.20 16.70
N HIS A 168 -0.84 -14.08 18.03
CA HIS A 168 -0.71 -15.20 18.94
C HIS A 168 -1.84 -16.22 18.77
N SER A 169 -3.09 -15.76 18.69
CA SER A 169 -4.24 -16.62 18.36
C SER A 169 -4.08 -17.29 17.00
N TYR A 170 -3.65 -16.56 15.96
CA TYR A 170 -3.38 -17.13 14.64
C TYR A 170 -2.42 -18.30 14.74
N TYR A 171 -1.31 -18.14 15.47
CA TYR A 171 -0.32 -19.20 15.60
C TYR A 171 -0.73 -20.39 16.48
N ILE A 172 -1.61 -20.19 17.45
CA ILE A 172 -2.13 -21.27 18.32
C ILE A 172 -3.27 -22.03 17.65
N GLU A 173 -4.22 -21.30 17.06
CA GLU A 173 -5.48 -21.83 16.53
C GLU A 173 -5.29 -22.40 15.12
N ALA A 174 -4.54 -21.70 14.26
CA ALA A 174 -4.11 -22.25 12.99
C ALA A 174 -2.81 -22.99 13.23
N HIS A 175 -2.86 -24.30 13.53
CA HIS A 175 -1.75 -25.16 13.10
C HIS A 175 -1.72 -25.00 11.58
N PRO A 176 -0.77 -24.24 10.98
CA PRO A 176 -0.85 -23.96 9.57
C PRO A 176 -0.67 -25.30 8.87
N SER A 177 -1.76 -25.89 8.38
CA SER A 177 -1.65 -27.04 7.51
C SER A 177 -1.02 -26.48 6.24
N VAL A 178 0.26 -26.83 6.08
CA VAL A 178 1.28 -26.44 5.09
C VAL A 178 0.84 -26.55 3.61
N ASN A 179 -0.42 -26.85 3.32
CA ASN A 179 -0.87 -27.29 2.00
C ASN A 179 -1.73 -26.29 1.23
N THR A 180 -1.96 -25.08 1.73
CA THR A 180 -2.49 -24.01 0.87
C THR A 180 -1.45 -22.96 0.65
N ILE A 181 -0.59 -23.23 -0.35
CA ILE A 181 0.20 -22.21 -1.03
C ILE A 181 -0.80 -21.16 -1.54
N THR A 182 -1.09 -20.17 -0.71
CA THR A 182 -1.82 -18.99 -1.16
C THR A 182 -0.87 -18.33 -2.13
N PRO A 183 -1.29 -18.04 -3.38
CA PRO A 183 -0.40 -17.38 -4.32
C PRO A 183 0.13 -16.10 -3.67
N LYS A 184 1.45 -16.01 -3.52
CA LYS A 184 2.19 -15.00 -2.74
C LYS A 184 1.94 -13.56 -3.20
N ASP A 185 1.23 -13.38 -4.32
CA ASP A 185 0.92 -12.13 -4.99
C ASP A 185 -0.56 -11.70 -4.89
N ILE A 186 -1.38 -12.39 -4.09
CA ILE A 186 -2.81 -12.09 -3.95
C ILE A 186 -3.07 -11.24 -2.69
N PRO A 187 -3.64 -10.03 -2.82
CA PRO A 187 -4.06 -9.21 -1.69
C PRO A 187 -4.98 -9.97 -0.74
N TYR A 188 -4.87 -9.72 0.57
CA TYR A 188 -5.70 -10.40 1.58
C TYR A 188 -7.22 -10.38 1.30
N PRO A 189 -7.83 -9.33 0.71
CA PRO A 189 -9.26 -9.34 0.40
C PRO A 189 -9.66 -10.35 -0.68
N LEU A 190 -8.70 -10.82 -1.47
CA LEU A 190 -8.89 -11.83 -2.52
C LEU A 190 -8.48 -13.24 -2.10
N GLN A 191 -8.08 -13.46 -0.84
CA GLN A 191 -7.79 -14.80 -0.35
C GLN A 191 -9.00 -15.72 -0.54
N GLY A 192 -8.76 -16.92 -1.06
CA GLY A 192 -9.81 -17.90 -1.39
C GLY A 192 -10.61 -17.59 -2.65
N ARG A 193 -10.41 -16.43 -3.31
CA ARG A 193 -11.10 -16.09 -4.56
C ARG A 193 -10.28 -16.52 -5.78
N ARG A 194 -10.96 -17.04 -6.80
CA ARG A 194 -10.35 -17.32 -8.11
C ARG A 194 -9.99 -16.00 -8.78
N SER A 195 -8.70 -15.68 -8.81
CA SER A 195 -8.21 -14.41 -9.33
C SER A 195 -6.92 -14.54 -10.13
N VAL A 196 -6.74 -13.63 -11.09
CA VAL A 196 -5.53 -13.53 -11.93
C VAL A 196 -5.04 -12.10 -11.92
N ARG A 197 -3.78 -11.88 -11.55
CA ARG A 197 -3.15 -10.55 -11.54
C ARG A 197 -2.82 -10.08 -12.96
N ILE A 198 -3.03 -8.80 -13.25
CA ILE A 198 -2.70 -8.17 -14.53
C ILE A 198 -1.36 -7.42 -14.39
N GLY A 199 -0.32 -7.95 -15.03
CA GLY A 199 1.03 -7.38 -15.01
C GLY A 199 1.57 -7.19 -13.59
N ASN A 200 2.34 -6.11 -13.39
CA ASN A 200 2.93 -5.80 -12.07
C ASN A 200 2.06 -4.87 -11.21
N LYS A 201 0.90 -4.44 -11.70
CA LYS A 201 -0.03 -3.58 -10.94
C LYS A 201 -0.87 -4.41 -9.96
N LEU A 202 -1.46 -3.77 -8.95
CA LEU A 202 -2.42 -4.40 -8.04
C LEU A 202 -3.83 -4.40 -8.66
N ILE A 203 -3.95 -5.03 -9.83
CA ILE A 203 -5.18 -5.15 -10.60
C ILE A 203 -5.41 -6.63 -10.87
N PHE A 204 -6.61 -7.12 -10.59
CA PHE A 204 -6.94 -8.54 -10.62
C PHE A 204 -8.24 -8.77 -11.39
N ILE A 205 -8.24 -9.76 -12.26
CA ILE A 205 -9.48 -10.33 -12.81
C ILE A 205 -9.97 -11.36 -11.79
N VAL A 206 -11.16 -11.15 -11.23
CA VAL A 206 -11.78 -12.07 -10.27
C VAL A 206 -12.97 -12.75 -10.95
N THR A 207 -13.00 -14.07 -10.91
CA THR A 207 -14.13 -14.88 -11.38
C THR A 207 -15.04 -15.18 -10.20
N ARG A 208 -16.28 -14.70 -10.26
CA ARG A 208 -17.33 -14.92 -9.26
C ARG A 208 -17.94 -16.32 -9.42
N ASP A 209 -18.75 -16.73 -8.45
CA ASP A 209 -19.35 -18.07 -8.43
C ASP A 209 -20.33 -18.32 -9.59
N ASP A 210 -20.95 -17.26 -10.10
CA ASP A 210 -21.81 -17.27 -11.28
C ASP A 210 -21.03 -17.29 -12.61
N GLY A 211 -19.69 -17.29 -12.56
CA GLY A 211 -18.82 -17.23 -13.72
C GLY A 211 -18.57 -15.82 -14.26
N GLU A 212 -19.24 -14.79 -13.71
CA GLU A 212 -19.00 -13.39 -14.07
C GLU A 212 -17.57 -13.00 -13.71
N ARG A 213 -16.88 -12.30 -14.62
CA ARG A 213 -15.54 -11.76 -14.38
C ARG A 213 -15.61 -10.27 -14.12
N ARG A 214 -14.90 -9.81 -13.08
CA ARG A 214 -14.79 -8.40 -12.69
C ARG A 214 -13.35 -8.00 -12.45
N ILE A 215 -13.07 -6.71 -12.53
CA ILE A 215 -11.77 -6.13 -12.16
C ILE A 215 -11.81 -5.66 -10.72
N PHE A 216 -10.83 -6.08 -9.94
CA PHE A 216 -10.54 -5.59 -8.60
C PHE A 216 -9.21 -4.85 -8.63
N LYS A 217 -9.23 -3.55 -8.35
CA LYS A 217 -8.04 -2.71 -8.27
C LYS A 217 -7.81 -2.25 -6.82
N TYR A 218 -6.56 -2.34 -6.37
CA TYR A 218 -6.15 -1.81 -5.07
C TYR A 218 -5.27 -0.58 -5.25
N CYS A 219 -5.73 0.54 -4.69
CA CYS A 219 -5.05 1.83 -4.76
C CYS A 219 -5.27 2.62 -3.46
N ARG A 220 -4.54 3.72 -3.24
CA ARG A 220 -4.72 4.56 -2.04
C ARG A 220 -5.59 5.78 -2.28
N GLN A 221 -5.89 6.07 -3.54
CA GLN A 221 -6.70 7.21 -3.96
C GLN A 221 -7.39 6.85 -5.26
N TYR A 222 -8.65 7.26 -5.40
CA TYR A 222 -9.44 6.95 -6.58
C TYR A 222 -10.45 8.04 -6.88
N GLY A 223 -10.61 8.39 -8.15
CA GLY A 223 -11.57 9.37 -8.63
C GLY A 223 -12.95 8.78 -8.81
N GLU A 224 -13.54 8.30 -7.71
CA GLU A 224 -14.83 7.58 -7.74
C GLU A 224 -15.95 8.39 -8.41
N GLU A 225 -16.13 9.66 -8.03
CA GLU A 225 -17.17 10.53 -8.58
C GLU A 225 -17.03 10.66 -10.11
N VAL A 226 -15.81 10.91 -10.58
CA VAL A 226 -15.50 11.06 -12.03
C VAL A 226 -15.76 9.76 -12.77
N HIS A 227 -15.29 8.63 -12.23
CA HIS A 227 -15.51 7.33 -12.84
C HIS A 227 -17.02 7.02 -12.93
N ARG A 228 -17.76 7.19 -11.83
CA ARG A 228 -19.21 6.91 -11.79
C ARG A 228 -19.97 7.76 -12.80
N SER A 229 -19.68 9.06 -12.85
CA SER A 229 -20.30 9.99 -13.81
C SER A 229 -19.98 9.63 -15.27
N TRP A 230 -18.73 9.28 -15.56
CA TRP A 230 -18.34 8.87 -16.91
C TRP A 230 -18.93 7.51 -17.28
N ALA A 231 -19.08 6.59 -16.34
CA ALA A 231 -19.72 5.30 -16.56
C ALA A 231 -21.21 5.42 -16.88
N GLU A 232 -21.93 6.29 -16.15
CA GLU A 232 -23.35 6.61 -16.42
C GLU A 232 -23.57 7.19 -17.82
N ALA A 233 -22.63 8.00 -18.31
CA ALA A 233 -22.63 8.53 -19.67
C ALA A 233 -22.09 7.55 -20.73
N GLY A 234 -21.68 6.34 -20.33
CA GLY A 234 -21.15 5.32 -21.23
C GLY A 234 -19.71 5.53 -21.68
N TRP A 235 -18.94 6.41 -21.03
CA TRP A 235 -17.54 6.70 -21.34
C TRP A 235 -16.53 5.96 -20.45
N ALA A 236 -16.98 5.21 -19.45
CA ALA A 236 -16.13 4.40 -18.58
C ALA A 236 -16.79 3.04 -18.29
N PRO A 237 -16.03 2.01 -17.85
CA PRO A 237 -16.61 0.75 -17.41
C PRO A 237 -17.56 0.99 -16.23
N LEU A 238 -18.52 0.09 -16.01
CA LEU A 238 -19.36 0.18 -14.81
C LEU A 238 -18.50 0.08 -13.54
N LEU A 239 -18.72 1.01 -12.61
CA LEU A 239 -18.13 0.99 -11.27
C LEU A 239 -19.13 0.38 -10.29
N TYR A 240 -18.86 -0.85 -9.84
CA TYR A 240 -19.73 -1.58 -8.94
C TYR A 240 -19.57 -1.14 -7.48
N ASP A 241 -18.32 -1.01 -7.03
CA ASP A 241 -18.01 -0.63 -5.64
C ASP A 241 -16.65 0.06 -5.55
N CYS A 242 -16.51 0.93 -4.55
CA CYS A 242 -15.26 1.61 -4.21
C CYS A 242 -15.22 1.75 -2.69
N LYS A 243 -14.60 0.77 -2.02
CA LYS A 243 -14.66 0.69 -0.55
C LYS A 243 -13.30 0.87 0.11
N PRO A 244 -13.22 1.63 1.21
CA PRO A 244 -12.06 1.63 2.08
C PRO A 244 -11.79 0.25 2.67
N ILE A 245 -10.52 -0.17 2.61
CA ILE A 245 -10.01 -1.35 3.30
C ILE A 245 -8.85 -0.95 4.22
N ALA A 246 -8.41 -1.88 5.07
CA ALA A 246 -7.38 -1.59 6.08
C ALA A 246 -6.08 -1.04 5.46
N GLY A 247 -5.39 -0.17 6.21
CA GLY A 247 -4.10 0.39 5.81
C GLY A 247 -4.18 1.57 4.83
N GLY A 248 -5.33 2.25 4.75
CA GLY A 248 -5.52 3.41 3.87
C GLY A 248 -5.59 3.04 2.39
N TRP A 249 -6.01 1.81 2.10
CA TRP A 249 -6.22 1.32 0.74
C TRP A 249 -7.70 1.35 0.39
N LEU A 250 -7.99 1.31 -0.91
CA LEU A 250 -9.30 1.18 -1.51
C LEU A 250 -9.33 -0.14 -2.30
N GLU A 251 -10.43 -0.85 -2.21
CA GLU A 251 -10.80 -1.90 -3.16
C GLU A 251 -11.81 -1.31 -4.14
N VAL A 252 -11.43 -1.25 -5.41
CA VAL A 252 -12.27 -0.72 -6.49
C VAL A 252 -12.70 -1.88 -7.37
N GLU A 253 -14.00 -2.17 -7.38
CA GLU A 253 -14.62 -3.22 -8.16
C GLU A 253 -15.30 -2.62 -9.40
N MET A 254 -14.87 -3.02 -10.59
CA MET A 254 -15.38 -2.48 -11.86
C MET A 254 -15.56 -3.57 -12.92
N GLN A 255 -16.28 -3.22 -13.99
CA GLN A 255 -16.55 -4.10 -15.13
C GLN A 255 -15.26 -4.60 -15.78
N TYR A 256 -15.24 -5.91 -16.10
CA TYR A 256 -14.19 -6.50 -16.93
C TYR A 256 -14.52 -6.33 -18.42
N LEU A 257 -13.65 -5.63 -19.14
CA LEU A 257 -13.78 -5.36 -20.57
C LEU A 257 -13.07 -6.45 -21.39
N ALA A 258 -13.63 -7.66 -21.44
CA ALA A 258 -12.97 -8.86 -21.99
C ALA A 258 -12.50 -8.74 -23.45
N ASP A 259 -13.33 -8.15 -24.32
CA ASP A 259 -13.09 -8.07 -25.78
C ASP A 259 -12.61 -6.68 -26.22
N TRP A 260 -12.01 -5.93 -25.30
CA TRP A 260 -11.56 -4.56 -25.53
C TRP A 260 -10.03 -4.49 -25.59
N ASN A 261 -9.52 -3.59 -26.40
CA ASN A 261 -8.08 -3.42 -26.61
C ASN A 261 -7.64 -2.01 -26.19
N PRO A 262 -6.50 -1.85 -25.49
CA PRO A 262 -5.92 -0.54 -25.27
C PRO A 262 -5.63 0.16 -26.60
N SER A 263 -5.92 1.45 -26.70
CA SER A 263 -5.68 2.22 -27.92
C SER A 263 -4.20 2.25 -28.29
N LEU A 264 -3.29 2.17 -27.30
CA LEU A 264 -1.85 2.01 -27.53
C LEU A 264 -1.54 0.84 -28.48
N SER A 265 -2.14 -0.33 -28.24
CA SER A 265 -1.89 -1.53 -29.04
C SER A 265 -2.43 -1.38 -30.47
N LEU A 266 -3.59 -0.75 -30.60
CA LEU A 266 -4.23 -0.54 -31.90
C LEU A 266 -3.50 0.52 -32.74
N LEU A 267 -3.15 1.66 -32.15
CA LEU A 267 -2.50 2.77 -32.85
C LEU A 267 -1.09 2.41 -33.34
N LYS A 268 -0.38 1.49 -32.68
CA LYS A 268 0.92 0.98 -33.16
C LYS A 268 0.80 0.12 -34.42
N GLY A 269 -0.34 -0.55 -34.61
CA GLY A 269 -0.60 -1.44 -35.75
C GLY A 269 -1.42 -0.82 -36.88
N MET A 270 -1.85 0.44 -36.76
CA MET A 270 -2.63 1.16 -37.77
C MET A 270 -1.80 2.22 -38.48
N ASP A 271 -2.05 2.41 -39.77
CA ASP A 271 -1.46 3.46 -40.60
C ASP A 271 -2.52 4.35 -41.26
N GLY A 272 -2.05 5.48 -41.80
CA GLY A 272 -2.82 6.38 -42.66
C GLY A 272 -4.18 6.81 -42.08
N ALA A 273 -5.21 6.65 -42.90
CA ALA A 273 -6.56 7.17 -42.62
C ALA A 273 -7.23 6.49 -41.40
N ALA A 274 -7.05 5.19 -41.21
CA ALA A 274 -7.68 4.45 -40.12
C ALA A 274 -7.15 4.90 -38.74
N LYS A 275 -5.85 5.19 -38.65
CA LYS A 275 -5.24 5.75 -37.44
C LYS A 275 -5.83 7.12 -37.11
N HIS A 276 -5.94 8.00 -38.12
CA HIS A 276 -6.51 9.33 -37.96
C HIS A 276 -7.99 9.28 -37.56
N GLU A 277 -8.77 8.36 -38.15
CA GLU A 277 -10.18 8.14 -37.79
C GLU A 277 -10.34 7.72 -36.32
N LEU A 278 -9.54 6.75 -35.86
CA LEU A 278 -9.55 6.33 -34.46
C LEU A 278 -9.13 7.47 -33.51
N GLN A 279 -8.08 8.23 -33.85
CA GLN A 279 -7.65 9.39 -33.05
C GLN A 279 -8.74 10.46 -32.96
N ALA A 280 -9.44 10.73 -34.07
CA ALA A 280 -10.56 11.68 -34.09
C ALA A 280 -11.75 11.18 -33.23
N ALA A 281 -12.05 9.88 -33.29
CA ALA A 281 -13.08 9.26 -32.46
C ALA A 281 -12.75 9.35 -30.96
N ILE A 282 -11.51 9.00 -30.57
CA ILE A 282 -11.02 9.14 -29.19
C ILE A 282 -11.09 10.59 -28.73
N THR A 283 -10.67 11.53 -29.57
CA THR A 283 -10.70 12.96 -29.25
C THR A 283 -12.12 13.46 -29.00
N THR A 284 -13.06 13.02 -29.84
CA THR A 284 -14.47 13.40 -29.71
C THR A 284 -15.07 12.80 -28.43
N ALA A 285 -14.79 11.52 -28.15
CA ALA A 285 -15.23 10.85 -26.93
C ALA A 285 -14.67 11.53 -25.68
N LEU A 286 -13.37 11.87 -25.66
CA LEU A 286 -12.74 12.50 -24.51
C LEU A 286 -13.33 13.88 -24.24
N LYS A 287 -13.49 14.72 -25.27
CA LYS A 287 -14.12 16.05 -25.12
C LYS A 287 -15.54 15.96 -24.57
N ARG A 288 -16.31 14.94 -24.98
CA ARG A 288 -17.65 14.69 -24.43
C ARG A 288 -17.57 14.25 -22.97
N ALA A 289 -16.67 13.33 -22.62
CA ALA A 289 -16.51 12.90 -21.23
C ALA A 289 -16.07 14.05 -20.31
N LEU A 290 -15.10 14.86 -20.72
CA LEU A 290 -14.61 16.04 -19.97
C LEU A 290 -15.67 17.15 -19.83
N SER A 291 -16.66 17.20 -20.73
CA SER A 291 -17.76 18.16 -20.66
C SER A 291 -18.79 17.84 -19.57
N ILE A 292 -18.71 16.67 -18.92
CA ILE A 292 -19.63 16.25 -17.86
C ILE A 292 -19.16 16.85 -16.52
N PRO A 293 -19.91 17.78 -15.92
CA PRO A 293 -19.52 18.38 -14.66
C PRO A 293 -19.88 17.50 -13.45
N ILE A 294 -19.13 17.67 -12.36
CA ILE A 294 -19.45 17.06 -11.05
C ILE A 294 -19.65 18.18 -10.04
N ASP A 295 -20.84 18.23 -9.43
CA ASP A 295 -21.29 19.32 -8.55
C ASP A 295 -21.08 20.72 -9.18
N GLY A 296 -21.39 20.84 -10.48
CA GLY A 296 -21.21 22.08 -11.24
C GLY A 296 -19.75 22.45 -11.54
N CYS A 297 -18.77 21.63 -11.16
CA CYS A 297 -17.36 21.85 -11.45
C CYS A 297 -16.91 21.04 -12.67
N GLN A 298 -16.03 21.62 -13.50
CA GLN A 298 -15.30 20.85 -14.50
C GLN A 298 -14.39 19.82 -13.82
N VAL A 299 -14.02 18.79 -14.57
CA VAL A 299 -13.21 17.68 -14.08
C VAL A 299 -12.04 17.40 -15.02
N ALA A 300 -11.00 16.81 -14.46
CA ALA A 300 -9.86 16.31 -15.20
C ALA A 300 -9.61 14.85 -14.81
N HIS A 301 -9.22 14.05 -15.79
CA HIS A 301 -8.80 12.66 -15.61
C HIS A 301 -7.38 12.61 -15.02
N GLY A 302 -6.48 13.48 -15.47
CA GLY A 302 -5.12 13.65 -14.95
C GLY A 302 -4.10 12.66 -15.50
N ASP A 303 -4.50 11.40 -15.70
CA ASP A 303 -3.63 10.35 -16.28
C ASP A 303 -4.10 9.95 -17.69
N MET A 304 -4.62 10.88 -18.50
CA MET A 304 -5.10 10.53 -19.84
C MET A 304 -3.91 10.20 -20.76
N ARG A 305 -3.91 9.00 -21.35
CA ARG A 305 -2.85 8.49 -22.25
C ARG A 305 -3.33 7.24 -22.99
N PRO A 306 -2.69 6.83 -24.11
CA PRO A 306 -3.16 5.70 -24.91
C PRO A 306 -3.40 4.37 -24.14
N PRO A 307 -2.57 3.97 -23.15
CA PRO A 307 -2.86 2.80 -22.33
C PRO A 307 -4.17 2.85 -21.52
N ASN A 308 -4.66 4.06 -21.24
CA ASN A 308 -5.83 4.33 -20.40
C ASN A 308 -7.11 4.56 -21.23
N VAL A 309 -7.06 4.26 -22.53
CA VAL A 309 -8.22 4.30 -23.44
C VAL A 309 -8.44 2.90 -23.98
N MET A 310 -9.59 2.31 -23.67
CA MET A 310 -10.02 1.01 -24.17
C MET A 310 -10.93 1.19 -25.37
N ILE A 311 -10.71 0.39 -26.42
CA ILE A 311 -11.44 0.43 -27.68
C ILE A 311 -12.04 -0.95 -27.97
N LYS A 312 -13.31 -0.97 -28.36
CA LYS A 312 -13.96 -2.11 -29.01
C LYS A 312 -14.50 -1.65 -30.35
N ARG A 313 -14.23 -2.40 -31.41
CA ARG A 313 -14.87 -2.16 -32.71
C ARG A 313 -16.32 -2.62 -32.62
N ASP A 314 -17.24 -1.79 -33.10
CA ASP A 314 -18.61 -2.22 -33.31
C ASP A 314 -18.76 -2.96 -34.65
N ASP A 315 -19.85 -3.71 -34.80
CA ASP A 315 -20.13 -4.48 -36.02
C ASP A 315 -20.45 -3.59 -37.24
N GLY A 316 -20.73 -2.30 -37.02
CA GLY A 316 -20.97 -1.28 -38.04
C GLY A 316 -19.71 -0.54 -38.50
N GLY A 317 -18.53 -0.89 -37.98
CA GLY A 317 -17.26 -0.27 -38.31
C GLY A 317 -16.87 0.94 -37.45
N GLY A 318 -17.69 1.33 -36.47
CA GLY A 318 -17.37 2.37 -35.50
C GLY A 318 -16.56 1.87 -34.30
N PHE A 319 -16.30 2.80 -33.37
CA PHE A 319 -15.50 2.56 -32.17
C PHE A 319 -16.33 2.84 -30.93
N ASP A 320 -16.50 1.85 -30.07
CA ASP A 320 -16.88 2.05 -28.68
C ASP A 320 -15.62 2.34 -27.85
N ILE A 321 -15.68 3.37 -27.01
CA ILE A 321 -14.55 3.96 -26.32
C ILE A 321 -14.87 4.05 -24.83
N LYS A 322 -13.96 3.53 -24.00
CA LYS A 322 -14.04 3.59 -22.55
C LYS A 322 -12.72 4.08 -21.97
N PHE A 323 -12.77 5.07 -21.11
CA PHE A 323 -11.62 5.58 -20.36
C PHE A 323 -11.48 4.80 -19.06
N ILE A 324 -10.22 4.52 -18.67
CA ILE A 324 -9.88 3.76 -17.46
C ILE A 324 -8.75 4.45 -16.69
N ASP A 325 -8.46 3.96 -15.49
CA ASP A 325 -7.37 4.45 -14.63
C ASP A 325 -7.63 5.86 -14.02
N PHE A 326 -8.74 5.99 -13.28
CA PHE A 326 -9.19 7.22 -12.61
C PHE A 326 -8.45 7.56 -11.30
N ASP A 327 -7.23 7.07 -11.06
CA ASP A 327 -6.55 7.27 -9.76
C ASP A 327 -6.36 8.76 -9.45
N TRP A 328 -6.08 9.56 -10.48
CA TRP A 328 -5.81 11.00 -10.37
C TRP A 328 -7.04 11.87 -10.65
N ALA A 329 -8.11 11.27 -11.18
CA ALA A 329 -9.25 12.02 -11.71
C ALA A 329 -9.99 12.78 -10.61
N ARG A 330 -10.13 14.10 -10.74
CA ARG A 330 -10.74 14.99 -9.72
C ARG A 330 -11.31 16.25 -10.39
N LYS A 331 -11.91 17.12 -9.57
CA LYS A 331 -12.33 18.47 -9.97
C LYS A 331 -11.14 19.28 -10.50
N ASP A 332 -11.36 19.94 -11.63
CA ASP A 332 -10.39 20.77 -12.35
C ASP A 332 -9.85 21.90 -11.45
N GLY A 333 -8.54 22.13 -11.49
CA GLY A 333 -7.89 23.23 -10.75
C GLY A 333 -7.87 23.08 -9.23
N VAL A 334 -8.44 22.02 -8.65
CA VAL A 334 -8.47 21.78 -7.20
C VAL A 334 -7.40 20.77 -6.78
N ALA A 335 -7.32 19.63 -7.47
CA ALA A 335 -6.37 18.58 -7.15
C ALA A 335 -4.97 18.89 -7.71
N ARG A 336 -3.96 18.17 -7.20
CA ARG A 336 -2.57 18.28 -7.65
C ARG A 336 -2.06 16.93 -8.13
N TYR A 337 -1.17 16.96 -9.11
CA TYR A 337 -0.43 15.77 -9.52
C TYR A 337 0.39 15.20 -8.37
N PRO A 338 0.51 13.86 -8.27
CA PRO A 338 1.21 13.24 -7.16
C PRO A 338 2.69 13.63 -7.13
N PRO A 339 3.29 13.79 -5.93
CA PRO A 339 4.74 13.81 -5.82
C PRO A 339 5.24 12.45 -6.30
N PHE A 340 6.29 12.40 -7.14
CA PHE A 340 6.83 11.17 -7.75
C PHE A 340 6.07 10.59 -8.95
N MET A 341 5.35 11.41 -9.72
CA MET A 341 4.90 11.01 -11.05
C MET A 341 6.09 10.70 -11.98
N ASN A 342 5.91 9.79 -12.95
CA ASN A 342 6.95 9.47 -13.92
C ASN A 342 7.19 10.67 -14.85
N THR A 343 8.35 11.33 -14.72
CA THR A 343 8.73 12.50 -15.53
C THR A 343 9.37 12.15 -16.88
N GLU A 344 9.62 10.87 -17.16
CA GLU A 344 10.18 10.41 -18.44
C GLU A 344 9.13 10.33 -19.55
N LEU A 345 7.84 10.38 -19.18
CA LEU A 345 6.76 10.44 -20.14
C LEU A 345 6.60 11.87 -20.68
N PRO A 346 6.25 12.03 -21.97
CA PRO A 346 6.07 13.32 -22.63
C PRO A 346 4.75 13.97 -22.22
N TRP A 347 4.63 14.39 -20.96
CA TRP A 347 3.44 15.08 -20.47
C TRP A 347 3.27 16.47 -21.06
N HIS A 348 2.08 17.06 -20.88
CA HIS A 348 1.85 18.47 -21.16
C HIS A 348 2.89 19.34 -20.40
N PRO A 349 3.46 20.41 -20.99
CA PRO A 349 4.56 21.17 -20.39
C PRO A 349 4.27 21.77 -19.00
N GLN A 350 3.00 21.94 -18.65
CA GLN A 350 2.56 22.47 -17.35
C GLN A 350 2.28 21.38 -16.30
N VAL A 351 2.32 20.10 -16.70
CA VAL A 351 2.21 18.95 -15.81
C VAL A 351 3.52 18.76 -15.05
N GLY A 352 3.40 18.50 -13.74
CA GLY A 352 4.56 18.19 -12.91
C GLY A 352 4.16 17.90 -11.47
N ALA A 353 5.08 17.29 -10.71
CA ALA A 353 4.85 16.93 -9.32
C ALA A 353 4.33 18.12 -8.49
N GLY A 354 3.17 17.95 -7.84
CA GLY A 354 2.53 18.97 -7.02
C GLY A 354 1.90 20.14 -7.80
N LYS A 355 1.96 20.17 -9.14
CA LYS A 355 1.25 21.15 -9.97
C LYS A 355 -0.24 20.86 -9.98
N LEU A 356 -1.04 21.88 -10.29
CA LEU A 356 -2.49 21.72 -10.39
C LEU A 356 -2.84 20.78 -11.53
N LEU A 357 -3.79 19.90 -11.27
CA LEU A 357 -4.41 19.02 -12.24
C LEU A 357 -5.43 19.85 -13.03
N GLN A 358 -5.28 19.87 -14.37
CA GLN A 358 -6.10 20.69 -15.25
C GLN A 358 -6.68 19.89 -16.41
N GLN A 359 -7.91 20.21 -16.81
CA GLN A 359 -8.65 19.54 -17.89
C GLN A 359 -7.90 19.60 -19.22
N ASP A 360 -7.31 20.76 -19.54
CA ASP A 360 -6.55 20.98 -20.77
C ASP A 360 -5.33 20.06 -20.90
N HIS A 361 -4.84 19.49 -19.79
CA HIS A 361 -3.74 18.52 -19.84
C HIS A 361 -4.16 17.18 -20.43
N ASP A 362 -5.43 16.80 -20.32
CA ASP A 362 -5.91 15.48 -20.76
C ASP A 362 -5.97 15.36 -22.29
N THR A 363 -6.12 16.48 -22.99
CA THR A 363 -6.14 16.52 -24.45
C THR A 363 -4.74 16.52 -25.07
N TRP A 364 -3.68 16.68 -24.27
CA TRP A 364 -2.30 16.72 -24.75
C TRP A 364 -1.90 15.52 -25.60
N TRP A 365 -2.27 14.32 -25.17
CA TRP A 365 -1.96 13.08 -25.89
C TRP A 365 -2.77 12.87 -27.17
N LEU A 366 -3.77 13.71 -27.40
CA LEU A 366 -4.60 13.71 -28.60
C LEU A 366 -4.07 14.65 -29.68
N GLU A 367 -3.31 15.67 -29.29
CA GLU A 367 -2.68 16.62 -30.21
C GLU A 367 -1.43 15.96 -30.78
N ASP A 368 -1.57 15.38 -31.97
CA ASP A 368 -0.54 14.62 -32.68
C ASP A 368 0.79 15.39 -32.76
N LYS A 369 1.63 15.19 -31.76
CA LYS A 369 3.03 15.60 -31.70
C LYS A 369 3.83 14.34 -31.53
N SER A 370 3.94 13.62 -32.65
CA SER A 370 4.90 12.55 -32.92
C SER A 370 5.10 11.54 -31.78
N CYS A 371 4.48 10.36 -31.93
CA CYS A 371 4.96 9.08 -31.39
C CYS A 371 6.03 9.20 -30.29
N ALA A 372 5.62 9.25 -29.03
CA ALA A 372 6.53 9.03 -27.93
C ALA A 372 5.95 7.96 -27.00
N ILE A 373 5.73 6.76 -27.56
CA ILE A 373 5.72 5.48 -26.84
C ILE A 373 6.36 4.38 -27.68
#